data_AF-A0A3D3LTA0-F1
#
_entry.id   AF-A0A3D3LTA0-F1
#
_cell.length_a   1.000
_cell.length_b   1.000
_cell.length_c   1.000
_cell.angle_alpha   90.00
_cell.angle_beta   90.00
_cell.angle_gamma   90.00
#
_symmetry.space_group_name_H-M   'P 1'
#
loop_
_entity.id
_entity.type
_entity.pdbx_description
1 polymer ?
#
loop_
_entity_poly.entity_id
_entity_poly.type
_entity_poly.pdbx_seq_one_letter_code
_entity_poly.pdbx_strand_id
1 'polypeptide(L)'
;MVFKKIILFFLLLAPGFLYSQNFNWITPGKTYIKLYITEDGMYRIDRNDFLNTGVNPSTIDPRTVKLFFKGNQVPLFFQGEDDGVFNDNDFFDFYGIRNSGGLTPYRNGFTNTIAYTVDEYYNLYSDTSAYFIDWGGANGNRYSVFTNSSSLSFPQNFTSKSIHREVDFKYYLGETTNPNSDYRYFNTELAVGEGWFWKEMKSQSDSVIVDNFLVENLNPNGNASIRVNAYPNSILPNFPNEHKIQLRINSIIVDTVEANDYTRIDTTISFPANILVNGNNNIYIRYLSPSNATEVYLNYNYYRITYNTAFSFINNKFSFNLTGSDSTLRQFKISSASVSNPVYIYDVNNFRKIQN
;
A
#
# COMPACT_ATOMS: atom_id res chain seq x y z
N MET A 1 -57.23 39.07 25.19
CA MET A 1 -55.76 39.14 25.38
C MET A 1 -55.16 37.99 24.60
N VAL A 2 -54.45 38.25 23.50
CA VAL A 2 -53.87 37.22 22.64
C VAL A 2 -52.49 36.85 23.19
N PHE A 3 -52.35 35.64 23.72
CA PHE A 3 -51.05 35.14 24.18
C PHE A 3 -50.21 34.72 22.97
N LYS A 4 -49.14 35.48 22.67
CA LYS A 4 -48.12 35.07 21.71
C LYS A 4 -47.25 33.97 22.34
N LYS A 5 -47.31 32.76 21.79
CA LYS A 5 -46.34 31.70 22.09
C LYS A 5 -44.98 32.07 21.52
N ILE A 6 -44.00 32.28 22.39
CA ILE A 6 -42.58 32.38 22.01
C ILE A 6 -42.05 30.95 21.91
N ILE A 7 -41.67 30.52 20.72
CA ILE A 7 -40.96 29.26 20.49
C ILE A 7 -39.47 29.55 20.72
N LEU A 8 -38.92 29.02 21.80
CA LEU A 8 -37.49 29.07 22.10
C LEU A 8 -36.79 27.95 21.32
N PHE A 9 -36.03 28.29 20.29
CA PHE A 9 -35.26 27.33 19.51
C PHE A 9 -33.97 26.99 20.28
N PHE A 10 -33.94 25.84 20.95
CA PHE A 10 -32.73 25.33 21.60
C PHE A 10 -31.80 24.77 20.53
N LEU A 11 -30.68 25.46 20.26
CA LEU A 11 -29.61 24.94 19.42
C LEU A 11 -28.94 23.79 20.18
N LEU A 12 -29.26 22.54 19.82
CA LEU A 12 -28.49 21.37 20.24
C LEU A 12 -27.16 21.38 19.49
N LEU A 13 -26.13 21.96 20.12
CA LEU A 13 -24.74 21.76 19.70
C LEU A 13 -24.42 20.27 19.83
N ALA A 14 -24.32 19.57 18.70
CA ALA A 14 -23.74 18.23 18.69
C ALA A 14 -22.27 18.35 19.15
N PRO A 15 -21.85 17.68 20.24
CA PRO A 15 -20.45 17.68 20.62
C PRO A 15 -19.67 16.99 19.50
N GLY A 16 -18.82 17.74 18.81
CA GLY A 16 -17.81 17.15 17.94
C GLY A 16 -16.96 16.21 18.80
N PHE A 17 -16.89 14.94 18.40
CA PHE A 17 -15.96 14.00 19.02
C PHE A 17 -14.54 14.51 18.78
N LEU A 18 -13.94 15.10 19.81
CA LEU A 18 -12.50 15.34 19.84
C LEU A 18 -11.84 13.97 19.99
N TYR A 19 -11.25 13.46 18.91
CA TYR A 19 -10.36 12.31 18.98
C TYR A 19 -9.06 12.74 19.67
N SER A 20 -9.05 12.69 21.00
CA SER A 20 -7.79 12.63 21.74
C SER A 20 -7.04 11.36 21.34
N GLN A 21 -5.70 11.40 21.34
CA GLN A 21 -4.90 10.20 21.22
C GLN A 21 -5.28 9.27 22.40
N ASN A 22 -5.91 8.14 22.09
CA ASN A 22 -6.30 7.17 23.10
C ASN A 22 -5.03 6.42 23.56
N PHE A 23 -4.40 6.91 24.63
CA PHE A 23 -3.21 6.30 25.21
C PHE A 23 -3.53 5.08 26.11
N ASN A 24 -4.75 4.53 26.05
CA ASN A 24 -5.19 3.42 26.91
C ASN A 24 -4.42 2.11 26.72
N TRP A 25 -3.56 2.01 25.70
CA TRP A 25 -2.71 0.85 25.46
C TRP A 25 -1.32 0.95 26.13
N ILE A 26 -0.90 2.15 26.54
CA ILE A 26 0.42 2.36 27.17
C ILE A 26 0.27 2.38 28.70
N THR A 27 0.93 1.45 29.36
CA THR A 27 1.15 1.46 30.81
C THR A 27 2.55 1.99 31.12
N PRO A 28 2.69 3.18 31.74
CA PRO A 28 4.00 3.73 32.12
C PRO A 28 4.79 2.78 33.02
N GLY A 29 6.10 2.66 32.77
CA GLY A 29 7.00 1.78 33.53
C GLY A 29 6.87 0.28 33.21
N LYS A 30 5.91 -0.13 32.38
CA LYS A 30 5.79 -1.51 31.90
C LYS A 30 6.79 -1.77 30.77
N THR A 31 7.33 -2.98 30.72
CA THR A 31 8.19 -3.45 29.62
C THR A 31 7.33 -3.91 28.44
N TYR A 32 7.76 -3.57 27.23
CA TYR A 32 7.16 -4.02 25.98
C TYR A 32 8.27 -4.50 25.05
N ILE A 33 7.97 -5.44 24.16
CA ILE A 33 8.86 -5.78 23.05
C ILE A 33 8.44 -4.94 21.84
N LYS A 34 9.37 -4.18 21.26
CA LYS A 34 9.14 -3.41 20.04
C LYS A 34 9.56 -4.23 18.82
N LEU A 35 8.67 -4.37 17.84
CA LEU A 35 8.92 -5.01 16.57
C LEU A 35 8.92 -3.97 15.44
N TYR A 36 9.82 -4.14 14.48
CA TYR A 36 9.86 -3.35 13.25
C TYR A 36 9.41 -4.18 12.07
N ILE A 37 8.44 -3.67 11.32
CA ILE A 37 7.85 -4.34 10.14
C ILE A 37 8.05 -3.44 8.93
N THR A 38 8.73 -3.96 7.90
CA THR A 38 9.08 -3.22 6.68
C THR A 38 8.30 -3.69 5.44
N GLU A 39 7.63 -4.83 5.54
CA GLU A 39 6.86 -5.44 4.45
C GLU A 39 5.50 -5.91 4.97
N ASP A 40 4.52 -5.96 4.08
CA ASP A 40 3.22 -6.54 4.40
C ASP A 40 3.33 -8.06 4.37
N GLY A 41 2.75 -8.75 5.36
CA GLY A 41 2.72 -10.20 5.35
C GLY A 41 2.38 -10.85 6.68
N MET A 42 2.33 -12.19 6.67
CA MET A 42 2.23 -12.98 7.89
C MET A 42 3.61 -13.12 8.54
N TYR A 43 3.67 -12.81 9.82
CA TYR A 43 4.84 -12.95 10.69
C TYR A 43 4.54 -13.95 11.79
N ARG A 44 5.55 -14.75 12.13
CA ARG A 44 5.53 -15.69 13.26
C ARG A 44 6.51 -15.21 14.32
N ILE A 45 6.09 -15.21 15.57
CA ILE A 45 6.94 -14.95 16.74
C ILE A 45 6.84 -16.15 17.67
N ASP A 46 7.98 -16.72 18.01
CA ASP A 46 8.07 -17.89 18.88
C ASP A 46 8.66 -17.55 20.26
N ARG A 47 8.82 -18.57 21.10
CA ARG A 47 9.39 -18.43 22.44
C ARG A 47 10.84 -17.91 22.43
N ASN A 48 11.65 -18.30 21.44
CA ASN A 48 13.04 -17.87 21.33
C ASN A 48 13.16 -16.39 20.97
N ASP A 49 12.22 -15.86 20.20
CA ASP A 49 12.18 -14.43 19.89
C ASP A 49 12.05 -13.58 21.16
N PHE A 50 11.26 -14.01 22.15
CA PHE A 50 11.18 -13.34 23.45
C PHE A 50 12.51 -13.42 24.22
N LEU A 51 13.13 -14.59 24.26
CA LEU A 51 14.43 -14.78 24.90
C LEU A 51 15.51 -13.88 24.30
N ASN A 52 15.52 -13.75 22.97
CA ASN A 52 16.45 -12.88 22.23
C ASN A 52 16.28 -11.39 22.56
N THR A 53 15.13 -11.00 23.11
CA THR A 53 14.87 -9.63 23.60
C THR A 53 15.20 -9.44 25.09
N GLY A 54 15.67 -10.48 25.76
CA GLY A 54 15.94 -10.47 27.21
C GLY A 54 14.70 -10.68 28.09
N VAL A 55 13.54 -10.98 27.49
CA VAL A 55 12.30 -11.27 28.21
C VAL A 55 12.21 -12.77 28.49
N ASN A 56 11.97 -13.17 29.74
CA ASN A 56 11.80 -14.57 30.11
C ASN A 56 10.37 -15.07 29.81
N PRO A 57 10.16 -15.98 28.82
CA PRO A 57 8.83 -16.47 28.47
C PRO A 57 8.21 -17.34 29.55
N SER A 58 9.01 -17.95 30.43
CA SER A 58 8.50 -18.82 31.51
C SER A 58 7.65 -18.06 32.54
N THR A 59 7.69 -16.72 32.55
CA THR A 59 6.83 -15.88 33.39
C THR A 59 5.61 -15.32 32.65
N ILE A 60 5.40 -15.73 31.39
CA ILE A 60 4.36 -15.19 30.52
C ILE A 60 3.27 -16.24 30.34
N ASP A 61 2.03 -15.83 30.63
CA ASP A 61 0.85 -16.58 30.19
C ASP A 61 0.55 -16.20 28.72
N PRO A 62 0.71 -17.12 27.75
CA PRO A 62 0.51 -16.85 26.32
C PRO A 62 -0.89 -16.31 26.03
N ARG A 63 -1.92 -16.69 26.80
CA ARG A 63 -3.31 -16.23 26.64
C ARG A 63 -3.46 -14.72 26.84
N THR A 64 -2.54 -14.12 27.58
CA THR A 64 -2.53 -12.69 27.88
C THR A 64 -1.72 -11.86 26.90
N VAL A 65 -0.99 -12.49 25.96
CA VAL A 65 -0.17 -11.81 24.95
C VAL A 65 -1.05 -10.99 24.01
N LYS A 66 -0.65 -9.74 23.81
CA LYS A 66 -1.31 -8.73 22.95
C LYS A 66 -0.27 -8.11 22.03
N LEU A 67 -0.69 -7.73 20.85
CA LEU A 67 0.10 -6.96 19.90
C LEU A 67 -0.61 -5.66 19.61
N PHE A 68 0.10 -4.54 19.65
CA PHE A 68 -0.45 -3.22 19.40
C PHE A 68 0.21 -2.57 18.19
N PHE A 69 -0.61 -1.97 17.32
CA PHE A 69 -0.21 -1.16 16.19
C PHE A 69 -1.02 0.12 16.12
N LYS A 70 -0.35 1.28 16.08
CA LYS A 70 -0.99 2.62 16.12
C LYS A 70 -2.04 2.73 17.25
N GLY A 71 -1.74 2.11 18.40
CA GLY A 71 -2.59 2.07 19.59
C GLY A 71 -3.78 1.10 19.57
N ASN A 72 -3.96 0.34 18.49
CA ASN A 72 -5.02 -0.66 18.38
C ASN A 72 -4.46 -2.07 18.56
N GLN A 73 -5.22 -2.92 19.26
CA GLN A 73 -4.84 -4.32 19.43
C GLN A 73 -5.07 -5.10 18.14
N VAL A 74 -4.02 -5.76 17.66
CA VAL A 74 -4.01 -6.63 16.47
C VAL A 74 -4.36 -8.05 16.91
N PRO A 75 -5.37 -8.72 16.33
CA PRO A 75 -5.67 -10.11 16.63
C PRO A 75 -4.53 -11.05 16.22
N LEU A 76 -4.34 -12.13 16.99
CA LEU A 76 -3.26 -13.11 16.81
C LEU A 76 -3.84 -14.52 16.64
N PHE A 77 -3.22 -15.38 15.85
CA PHE A 77 -3.37 -16.82 16.05
C PHE A 77 -2.28 -17.29 16.99
N PHE A 78 -2.62 -17.91 18.13
CA PHE A 78 -1.64 -18.46 19.06
C PHE A 78 -1.76 -19.99 19.06
N GLN A 79 -0.65 -20.69 18.82
CA GLN A 79 -0.57 -22.14 18.91
C GLN A 79 -0.04 -22.52 20.29
N GLY A 80 -0.76 -23.39 21.00
CA GLY A 80 -0.31 -23.98 22.27
C GLY A 80 -0.63 -23.16 23.53
N GLU A 81 -1.45 -22.12 23.45
CA GLU A 81 -1.72 -21.24 24.61
C GLU A 81 -2.64 -21.85 25.70
N ASP A 82 -3.25 -23.01 25.45
CA ASP A 82 -4.35 -23.54 26.26
C ASP A 82 -3.97 -23.82 27.73
N ASP A 83 -2.74 -24.29 27.97
CA ASP A 83 -2.23 -24.62 29.30
C ASP A 83 -1.73 -23.40 30.09
N GLY A 84 -1.66 -22.22 29.45
CA GLY A 84 -1.16 -20.99 30.06
C GLY A 84 0.35 -20.97 30.29
N VAL A 85 1.11 -21.87 29.67
CA VAL A 85 2.56 -21.92 29.73
C VAL A 85 3.12 -21.66 28.34
N PHE A 86 4.05 -20.72 28.20
CA PHE A 86 4.71 -20.48 26.91
C PHE A 86 5.81 -21.54 26.70
N ASN A 87 5.44 -22.66 26.08
CA ASN A 87 6.28 -23.83 25.79
C ASN A 87 7.16 -23.63 24.54
N ASP A 88 8.14 -24.52 24.33
CA ASP A 88 9.13 -24.39 23.25
C ASP A 88 8.55 -24.51 21.82
N ASN A 89 7.40 -25.14 21.65
CA ASN A 89 6.73 -25.29 20.36
C ASN A 89 5.63 -24.25 20.12
N ASP A 90 5.41 -23.35 21.09
CA ASP A 90 4.35 -22.36 21.00
C ASP A 90 4.83 -21.16 20.20
N PHE A 91 3.89 -20.55 19.49
CA PHE A 91 4.14 -19.36 18.69
C PHE A 91 2.85 -18.61 18.48
N PHE A 92 2.96 -17.36 18.03
CA PHE A 92 1.83 -16.66 17.45
C PHE A 92 2.13 -16.13 16.06
N ASP A 93 1.09 -16.12 15.24
CA ASP A 93 1.09 -15.55 13.91
C ASP A 93 0.22 -14.28 13.88
N PHE A 94 0.68 -13.27 13.14
CA PHE A 94 -0.08 -12.05 12.90
C PHE A 94 0.20 -11.49 11.51
N TYR A 95 -0.75 -10.71 10.98
CA TYR A 95 -0.55 -9.97 9.74
C TYR A 95 0.05 -8.60 10.07
N GLY A 96 1.31 -8.41 9.71
CA GLY A 96 2.02 -7.15 9.80
C GLY A 96 1.81 -6.32 8.52
N ILE A 97 1.69 -5.02 8.68
CA ILE A 97 1.64 -4.05 7.58
C ILE A 97 2.77 -3.04 7.74
N ARG A 98 3.46 -2.75 6.64
CA ARG A 98 4.45 -1.68 6.55
C ARG A 98 3.78 -0.31 6.73
N ASN A 99 4.56 0.72 6.99
CA ASN A 99 4.03 2.08 7.08
C ASN A 99 4.05 2.70 5.69
N SER A 100 2.98 2.57 4.91
CA SER A 100 2.88 3.24 3.60
C SER A 100 2.72 4.76 3.74
N GLY A 101 2.88 5.49 2.63
CA GLY A 101 2.56 6.92 2.57
C GLY A 101 1.06 7.17 2.71
N GLY A 102 0.26 6.37 2.02
CA GLY A 102 -1.21 6.42 2.10
C GLY A 102 -1.79 7.67 1.43
N LEU A 103 -3.08 7.92 1.68
CA LEU A 103 -3.82 9.01 1.04
C LEU A 103 -3.31 10.39 1.49
N THR A 104 -2.62 11.07 0.57
CA THR A 104 -1.98 12.37 0.77
C THR A 104 -2.64 13.43 -0.10
N PRO A 105 -3.27 14.47 0.49
CA PRO A 105 -3.92 15.54 -0.25
C PRO A 105 -2.91 16.60 -0.71
N TYR A 106 -3.01 16.98 -1.98
CA TYR A 106 -2.28 18.06 -2.61
C TYR A 106 -3.17 19.28 -2.77
N ARG A 107 -2.67 20.45 -2.36
CA ARG A 107 -3.46 21.68 -2.30
C ARG A 107 -3.06 22.67 -3.37
N ASN A 108 -4.06 23.37 -3.89
CA ASN A 108 -3.81 24.54 -4.73
C ASN A 108 -3.13 25.63 -3.88
N GLY A 109 -1.96 26.10 -4.32
CA GLY A 109 -1.14 27.07 -3.57
C GLY A 109 -1.80 28.44 -3.36
N PHE A 110 -2.89 28.77 -4.07
CA PHE A 110 -3.59 30.05 -3.95
C PHE A 110 -4.89 29.94 -3.17
N THR A 111 -5.72 28.93 -3.47
CA THR A 111 -7.04 28.77 -2.84
C THR A 111 -7.01 27.94 -1.56
N ASN A 112 -5.88 27.25 -1.29
CA ASN A 112 -5.71 26.27 -0.23
C ASN A 112 -6.75 25.11 -0.26
N THR A 113 -7.42 24.90 -1.39
CA THR A 113 -8.36 23.80 -1.58
C THR A 113 -7.63 22.54 -2.03
N ILE A 114 -8.12 21.35 -1.65
CA ILE A 114 -7.59 20.09 -2.16
C ILE A 114 -7.80 20.05 -3.68
N ALA A 115 -6.71 19.93 -4.44
CA ALA A 115 -6.73 19.79 -5.88
C ALA A 115 -6.84 18.31 -6.29
N TYR A 116 -6.06 17.44 -5.64
CA TYR A 116 -6.12 16.00 -5.83
C TYR A 116 -5.54 15.28 -4.60
N THR A 117 -5.80 13.97 -4.51
CA THR A 117 -5.23 13.09 -3.47
C THR A 117 -4.48 11.95 -4.14
N VAL A 118 -3.27 11.67 -3.66
CA VAL A 118 -2.44 10.56 -4.14
C VAL A 118 -2.38 9.49 -3.05
N ASP A 119 -2.41 8.22 -3.44
CA ASP A 119 -2.07 7.12 -2.55
C ASP A 119 -0.56 6.88 -2.64
N GLU A 120 0.18 7.51 -1.73
CA GLU A 120 1.64 7.51 -1.72
C GLU A 120 2.17 6.13 -1.33
N TYR A 121 3.07 5.59 -2.16
CA TYR A 121 3.65 4.27 -1.91
C TYR A 121 4.62 4.32 -0.72
N TYR A 122 5.51 5.30 -0.73
CA TYR A 122 6.50 5.55 0.31
C TYR A 122 5.98 6.54 1.34
N ASN A 123 6.29 6.28 2.61
CA ASN A 123 6.04 7.26 3.66
C ASN A 123 7.14 8.33 3.65
N LEU A 124 6.75 9.59 3.82
CA LEU A 124 7.67 10.72 3.83
C LEU A 124 8.82 10.59 4.86
N TYR A 125 8.58 9.88 5.97
CA TYR A 125 9.54 9.75 7.06
C TYR A 125 10.14 8.36 7.18
N SER A 126 9.30 7.32 7.19
CA SER A 126 9.75 5.94 7.33
C SER A 126 8.68 4.95 6.91
N ASP A 127 9.09 4.00 6.09
CA ASP A 127 8.29 2.85 5.70
C ASP A 127 8.16 1.77 6.79
N THR A 128 8.88 1.94 7.90
CA THR A 128 8.93 0.96 8.98
C THR A 128 7.79 1.18 9.96
N SER A 129 6.91 0.21 10.08
CA SER A 129 5.91 0.15 11.13
C SER A 129 6.52 -0.32 12.45
N ALA A 130 6.14 0.34 13.54
CA ALA A 130 6.47 -0.10 14.90
C ALA A 130 5.26 -0.76 15.56
N TYR A 131 5.43 -2.02 15.94
CA TYR A 131 4.47 -2.79 16.73
C TYR A 131 5.01 -2.99 18.14
N PHE A 132 4.11 -3.19 19.11
CA PHE A 132 4.47 -3.42 20.51
C PHE A 132 3.78 -4.67 21.03
N ILE A 133 4.56 -5.65 21.49
CA ILE A 133 4.04 -6.82 22.19
C ILE A 133 3.93 -6.48 23.68
N ASP A 134 2.80 -6.86 24.25
CA ASP A 134 2.48 -6.78 25.66
C ASP A 134 1.98 -8.14 26.21
N TRP A 135 2.04 -8.34 27.52
CA TRP A 135 1.51 -9.52 28.20
C TRP A 135 1.00 -9.21 29.62
N GLY A 136 0.28 -10.16 30.21
CA GLY A 136 -0.38 -10.03 31.52
C GLY A 136 -1.74 -9.33 31.46
N GLY A 137 -2.48 -9.40 32.57
CA GLY A 137 -3.82 -8.85 32.68
C GLY A 137 -4.85 -9.64 31.88
N ALA A 138 -5.73 -8.93 31.15
CA ALA A 138 -6.77 -9.57 30.34
C ALA A 138 -6.20 -10.40 29.17
N ASN A 139 -7.00 -11.30 28.63
CA ASN A 139 -6.64 -12.08 27.45
C ASN A 139 -6.44 -11.18 26.23
N GLY A 140 -5.60 -11.63 25.29
CA GLY A 140 -5.40 -10.93 24.03
C GLY A 140 -6.47 -11.27 22.98
N ASN A 141 -6.61 -10.42 21.96
CA ASN A 141 -7.47 -10.69 20.81
C ASN A 141 -6.91 -11.86 20.01
N ARG A 142 -7.80 -12.76 19.59
CA ARG A 142 -7.45 -13.98 18.86
C ARG A 142 -8.14 -14.08 17.52
N TYR A 143 -7.49 -14.79 16.60
CA TYR A 143 -8.13 -15.30 15.40
C TYR A 143 -9.13 -16.38 15.79
N SER A 144 -10.24 -16.44 15.07
CA SER A 144 -11.17 -17.58 15.17
C SER A 144 -10.71 -18.71 14.26
N VAL A 145 -10.92 -19.97 14.65
CA VAL A 145 -10.62 -21.12 13.79
C VAL A 145 -11.83 -21.38 12.90
N PHE A 146 -11.59 -21.46 11.59
CA PHE A 146 -12.63 -21.72 10.58
C PHE A 146 -12.45 -23.12 10.00
N THR A 147 -13.48 -23.97 10.17
CA THR A 147 -13.44 -25.41 9.84
C THR A 147 -14.45 -25.83 8.77
N ASN A 148 -15.27 -24.91 8.26
CA ASN A 148 -16.29 -25.25 7.27
C ASN A 148 -15.65 -25.56 5.91
N SER A 149 -16.20 -26.57 5.24
CA SER A 149 -15.81 -26.96 3.89
C SER A 149 -16.97 -26.78 2.90
N SER A 150 -16.62 -26.64 1.62
CA SER A 150 -17.55 -26.57 0.50
C SER A 150 -16.97 -27.35 -0.67
N SER A 151 -17.83 -28.01 -1.45
CA SER A 151 -17.45 -28.67 -2.71
C SER A 151 -17.51 -27.73 -3.91
N LEU A 152 -18.02 -26.49 -3.73
CA LEU A 152 -18.14 -25.53 -4.81
C LEU A 152 -16.79 -24.86 -5.07
N SER A 153 -16.16 -25.18 -6.21
CA SER A 153 -14.90 -24.54 -6.59
C SER A 153 -15.07 -23.05 -6.86
N PHE A 154 -14.07 -22.26 -6.48
CA PHE A 154 -13.96 -20.87 -6.92
C PHE A 154 -13.73 -20.84 -8.44
N PRO A 155 -14.48 -20.02 -9.21
CA PRO A 155 -14.49 -20.10 -10.68
C PRO A 155 -13.19 -19.60 -11.33
N GLN A 156 -12.34 -18.89 -10.60
CA GLN A 156 -11.05 -18.40 -11.10
C GLN A 156 -9.89 -19.16 -10.46
N ASN A 157 -8.79 -19.29 -11.19
CA ASN A 157 -7.55 -19.92 -10.74
C ASN A 157 -6.34 -18.98 -10.82
N PHE A 158 -6.61 -17.66 -10.86
CA PHE A 158 -5.61 -16.60 -10.91
C PHE A 158 -6.04 -15.42 -10.04
N THR A 159 -5.08 -14.60 -9.63
CA THR A 159 -5.29 -13.30 -8.95
C THR A 159 -4.46 -12.22 -9.63
N SER A 160 -4.77 -10.96 -9.36
CA SER A 160 -3.95 -9.83 -9.82
C SER A 160 -2.79 -9.59 -8.86
N LYS A 161 -1.56 -9.51 -9.39
CA LYS A 161 -0.36 -9.10 -8.67
C LYS A 161 0.14 -7.78 -9.24
N SER A 162 0.61 -6.89 -8.36
CA SER A 162 1.12 -5.57 -8.72
C SER A 162 2.62 -5.47 -8.40
N ILE A 163 3.38 -4.82 -9.27
CA ILE A 163 4.79 -4.47 -9.08
C ILE A 163 4.90 -2.95 -9.20
N HIS A 164 5.22 -2.27 -8.10
CA HIS A 164 5.43 -0.82 -8.05
C HIS A 164 6.92 -0.50 -8.16
N ARG A 165 7.30 0.51 -8.96
CA ARG A 165 8.68 0.95 -9.16
C ARG A 165 8.77 2.47 -9.19
N GLU A 166 9.59 3.00 -8.31
CA GLU A 166 9.78 4.43 -8.04
C GLU A 166 11.16 4.64 -7.43
N VAL A 167 11.72 5.83 -7.61
CA VAL A 167 12.96 6.28 -6.97
C VAL A 167 12.77 7.72 -6.53
N ASP A 168 12.98 8.03 -5.26
CA ASP A 168 12.87 9.41 -4.77
C ASP A 168 14.21 10.14 -4.95
N PHE A 169 14.48 10.62 -6.16
CA PHE A 169 15.77 11.21 -6.51
C PHE A 169 15.77 12.74 -6.44
N LYS A 170 14.73 13.39 -6.99
CA LYS A 170 14.63 14.85 -7.07
C LYS A 170 13.35 15.31 -6.40
N TYR A 171 13.47 16.24 -5.46
CA TYR A 171 12.32 16.96 -4.92
C TYR A 171 11.97 18.15 -5.83
N TYR A 172 10.71 18.27 -6.21
CA TYR A 172 10.15 19.43 -6.89
C TYR A 172 9.17 20.11 -5.95
N LEU A 173 9.28 21.44 -5.81
CA LEU A 173 8.46 22.24 -4.89
C LEU A 173 7.03 22.49 -5.40
N GLY A 174 6.65 21.89 -6.53
CA GLY A 174 5.35 22.07 -7.17
C GLY A 174 5.29 23.18 -8.22
N GLU A 175 4.09 23.42 -8.72
CA GLU A 175 3.81 24.32 -9.84
C GLU A 175 4.03 25.81 -9.47
N THR A 176 4.71 26.56 -10.32
CA THR A 176 4.86 28.03 -10.18
C THR A 176 4.04 28.75 -11.26
N THR A 177 2.82 29.18 -10.95
CA THR A 177 2.01 29.94 -11.93
C THR A 177 2.16 31.45 -11.81
N ASN A 178 2.55 31.97 -10.65
CA ASN A 178 2.81 33.40 -10.45
C ASN A 178 3.94 33.62 -9.42
N PRO A 179 5.11 34.13 -9.84
CA PRO A 179 6.24 34.40 -8.95
C PRO A 179 5.92 35.40 -7.82
N ASN A 180 4.93 36.28 -8.01
CA ASN A 180 4.58 37.35 -7.06
C ASN A 180 3.56 36.94 -6.00
N SER A 181 2.99 35.72 -6.09
CA SER A 181 2.00 35.21 -5.15
C SER A 181 2.26 33.75 -4.79
N ASP A 182 3.52 33.32 -4.87
CA ASP A 182 3.94 31.95 -4.65
C ASP A 182 3.99 31.60 -3.16
N TYR A 183 2.87 31.09 -2.63
CA TYR A 183 2.76 30.69 -1.23
C TYR A 183 3.35 29.31 -0.92
N ARG A 184 3.93 28.59 -1.90
CA ARG A 184 4.47 27.23 -1.68
C ARG A 184 5.61 27.21 -0.68
N TYR A 185 6.40 28.28 -0.63
CA TYR A 185 7.45 28.45 0.39
C TYR A 185 6.93 28.71 1.80
N PHE A 186 5.64 29.03 1.94
CA PHE A 186 5.01 29.38 3.20
C PHE A 186 3.94 28.38 3.63
N ASN A 187 3.67 27.34 2.84
CA ASN A 187 2.72 26.31 3.17
C ASN A 187 3.43 25.08 3.79
N THR A 188 2.86 24.52 4.85
CA THR A 188 3.27 23.23 5.41
C THR A 188 2.54 22.05 4.75
N GLU A 189 1.46 22.31 4.02
CA GLU A 189 0.80 21.32 3.17
C GLU A 189 1.44 21.23 1.79
N LEU A 190 1.40 20.04 1.20
CA LEU A 190 1.93 19.80 -0.15
C LEU A 190 1.16 20.60 -1.20
N ALA A 191 1.89 21.39 -1.97
CA ALA A 191 1.35 22.14 -3.09
C ALA A 191 1.19 21.26 -4.34
N VAL A 192 0.25 21.62 -5.22
CA VAL A 192 0.09 20.98 -6.53
C VAL A 192 1.44 20.84 -7.26
N GLY A 193 1.70 19.63 -7.76
CA GLY A 193 2.94 19.21 -8.41
C GLY A 193 4.10 18.89 -7.47
N GLU A 194 4.01 19.20 -6.18
CA GLU A 194 5.10 18.98 -5.23
C GLU A 194 5.39 17.49 -5.00
N GLY A 195 6.64 17.15 -4.69
CA GLY A 195 6.98 15.80 -4.26
C GLY A 195 8.33 15.33 -4.78
N TRP A 196 8.63 14.08 -4.45
CA TRP A 196 9.77 13.35 -4.97
C TRP A 196 9.44 12.74 -6.33
N PHE A 197 10.45 12.73 -7.20
CA PHE A 197 10.36 12.19 -8.53
C PHE A 197 11.61 11.40 -8.88
N TRP A 198 11.43 10.31 -9.63
CA TRP A 198 12.51 9.49 -10.16
C TRP A 198 13.41 10.27 -11.09
N LYS A 199 12.82 11.02 -12.03
CA LYS A 199 13.64 11.71 -13.03
C LYS A 199 12.95 12.95 -13.58
N GLU A 200 13.70 14.05 -13.64
CA GLU A 200 13.35 15.16 -14.52
C GLU A 200 13.76 14.82 -15.96
N MET A 201 12.76 14.67 -16.82
CA MET A 201 12.89 14.44 -18.25
C MET A 201 12.95 15.80 -18.96
N LYS A 202 13.88 15.99 -19.89
CA LYS A 202 14.17 17.28 -20.54
C LYS A 202 14.08 17.17 -22.06
N SER A 203 13.50 18.18 -22.69
CA SER A 203 13.57 18.37 -24.15
C SER A 203 15.02 18.46 -24.64
N GLN A 204 15.24 18.08 -25.91
CA GLN A 204 16.56 18.04 -26.56
C GLN A 204 17.60 17.13 -25.89
N SER A 205 17.15 16.24 -25.00
CA SER A 205 17.95 15.15 -24.44
C SER A 205 17.27 13.81 -24.72
N ASP A 206 18.03 12.72 -24.84
CA ASP A 206 17.44 11.38 -24.85
C ASP A 206 17.02 11.00 -23.43
N SER A 207 15.92 11.60 -22.97
CA SER A 207 15.35 11.37 -21.65
C SER A 207 14.59 10.06 -21.63
N VAL A 208 15.27 9.01 -21.17
CA VAL A 208 14.71 7.66 -21.01
C VAL A 208 14.94 7.13 -19.59
N ILE A 209 13.96 6.39 -19.06
CA ILE A 209 14.15 5.47 -17.94
C ILE A 209 14.16 4.06 -18.51
N VAL A 210 15.17 3.28 -18.11
CA VAL A 210 15.27 1.86 -18.42
C VAL A 210 15.28 1.12 -17.10
N ASP A 211 14.34 0.18 -16.95
CA ASP A 211 14.23 -0.64 -15.75
C ASP A 211 13.89 -2.09 -16.12
N ASN A 212 14.18 -3.01 -15.21
CA ASN A 212 13.87 -4.43 -15.32
C ASN A 212 13.00 -4.88 -14.14
N PHE A 213 12.08 -5.81 -14.35
CA PHE A 213 11.25 -6.35 -13.28
C PHE A 213 10.92 -7.83 -13.50
N LEU A 214 10.75 -8.56 -12.39
CA LEU A 214 10.48 -9.99 -12.40
C LEU A 214 8.96 -10.26 -12.39
N VAL A 215 8.51 -11.07 -13.34
CA VAL A 215 7.14 -11.58 -13.40
C VAL A 215 7.15 -13.08 -13.10
N GLU A 216 6.25 -13.52 -12.22
CA GLU A 216 6.21 -14.92 -11.75
C GLU A 216 4.80 -15.50 -11.92
N ASN A 217 4.73 -16.74 -12.41
CA ASN A 217 3.48 -17.46 -12.65
C ASN A 217 2.46 -16.69 -13.49
N LEU A 218 2.93 -15.94 -14.49
CA LEU A 218 2.11 -15.18 -15.43
C LEU A 218 1.02 -16.08 -16.03
N ASN A 219 -0.23 -15.63 -15.92
CA ASN A 219 -1.31 -16.07 -16.80
C ASN A 219 -1.27 -15.20 -18.07
N PRO A 220 -0.83 -15.73 -19.22
CA PRO A 220 -0.68 -14.94 -20.45
C PRO A 220 -2.02 -14.60 -21.10
N ASN A 221 -3.13 -15.17 -20.60
CA ASN A 221 -4.46 -14.92 -21.14
C ASN A 221 -5.05 -13.64 -20.53
N GLY A 222 -5.62 -12.79 -21.38
CA GLY A 222 -6.24 -11.53 -20.98
C GLY A 222 -5.26 -10.36 -21.04
N ASN A 223 -5.49 -9.37 -20.18
CA ASN A 223 -4.75 -8.11 -20.19
C ASN A 223 -3.95 -7.94 -18.91
N ALA A 224 -2.77 -7.34 -19.06
CA ALA A 224 -2.04 -6.68 -17.99
C ALA A 224 -2.27 -5.17 -18.09
N SER A 225 -1.85 -4.43 -17.07
CA SER A 225 -1.90 -2.97 -17.10
C SER A 225 -0.64 -2.33 -16.55
N ILE A 226 -0.39 -1.10 -16.99
CA ILE A 226 0.64 -0.22 -16.46
C ILE A 226 -0.01 1.08 -16.02
N ARG A 227 0.08 1.40 -14.73
CA ARG A 227 -0.21 2.75 -14.23
C ARG A 227 1.07 3.57 -14.27
N VAL A 228 0.99 4.79 -14.81
CA VAL A 228 2.12 5.71 -14.87
C VAL A 228 1.78 7.02 -14.18
N ASN A 229 2.72 7.54 -13.40
CA ASN A 229 2.60 8.83 -12.76
C ASN A 229 3.73 9.78 -13.17
N ALA A 230 3.37 10.97 -13.61
CA ALA A 230 4.30 12.06 -13.89
C ALA A 230 3.60 13.42 -13.76
N TYR A 231 4.39 14.46 -13.58
CA TYR A 231 3.93 15.84 -13.49
C TYR A 231 4.76 16.71 -14.43
N PRO A 232 4.17 17.28 -15.49
CA PRO A 232 4.83 18.33 -16.27
C PRO A 232 5.29 19.47 -15.36
N ASN A 233 6.51 20.00 -15.54
CA ASN A 233 7.01 21.12 -14.72
C ASN A 233 7.47 22.31 -15.58
N SER A 234 6.94 22.41 -16.78
CA SER A 234 7.06 23.54 -17.71
C SER A 234 5.80 23.63 -18.54
N ILE A 235 5.57 24.77 -19.19
CA ILE A 235 4.52 24.92 -20.20
C ILE A 235 5.15 25.35 -21.52
N LEU A 236 4.64 24.86 -22.65
CA LEU A 236 4.93 25.43 -23.97
C LEU A 236 3.64 25.99 -24.59
N PRO A 237 3.35 27.30 -24.42
CA PRO A 237 2.08 27.87 -24.84
C PRO A 237 1.83 27.67 -26.34
N ASN A 238 0.59 27.30 -26.69
CA ASN A 238 0.13 27.05 -28.07
C ASN A 238 0.69 25.79 -28.74
N PHE A 239 1.33 24.88 -28.00
CA PHE A 239 1.73 23.58 -28.50
C PHE A 239 0.85 22.51 -27.88
N PRO A 240 -0.13 21.92 -28.60
CA PRO A 240 -0.92 20.85 -28.03
C PRO A 240 -0.08 19.60 -27.81
N ASN A 241 -0.34 18.92 -26.70
CA ASN A 241 0.26 17.67 -26.26
C ASN A 241 1.80 17.80 -26.19
N GLU A 242 2.29 18.88 -25.60
CA GLU A 242 3.72 19.17 -25.50
C GLU A 242 4.49 18.21 -24.58
N HIS A 243 3.78 17.44 -23.75
CA HIS A 243 4.37 16.39 -22.93
C HIS A 243 3.92 15.03 -23.41
N LYS A 244 4.84 14.20 -23.90
CA LYS A 244 4.54 12.83 -24.33
C LYS A 244 5.47 11.82 -23.70
N ILE A 245 4.91 10.73 -23.15
CA ILE A 245 5.66 9.62 -22.56
C ILE A 245 5.33 8.35 -23.34
N GLN A 246 6.30 7.86 -24.10
CA GLN A 246 6.20 6.57 -24.79
C GLN A 246 6.60 5.44 -23.84
N LEU A 247 5.74 4.45 -23.74
CA LEU A 247 5.93 3.27 -22.92
C LEU A 247 6.20 2.06 -23.80
N ARG A 248 7.31 1.38 -23.54
CA ARG A 248 7.69 0.16 -24.28
C ARG A 248 8.06 -0.95 -23.31
N ILE A 249 7.41 -2.11 -23.44
CA ILE A 249 7.66 -3.31 -22.62
C ILE A 249 8.17 -4.42 -23.54
N ASN A 250 9.30 -5.06 -23.20
CA ASN A 250 9.90 -6.15 -23.98
C ASN A 250 10.02 -5.84 -25.49
N SER A 251 10.38 -4.60 -25.83
CA SER A 251 10.49 -4.06 -27.19
C SER A 251 9.18 -3.67 -27.89
N ILE A 252 8.01 -3.94 -27.30
CA ILE A 252 6.71 -3.55 -27.86
C ILE A 252 6.26 -2.22 -27.25
N ILE A 253 5.93 -1.24 -28.09
CA ILE A 253 5.30 0.00 -27.63
C ILE A 253 3.89 -0.35 -27.18
N VAL A 254 3.60 -0.15 -25.89
CA VAL A 254 2.26 -0.42 -25.33
C VAL A 254 1.36 0.80 -25.48
N ASP A 255 1.89 2.01 -25.30
CA ASP A 255 1.15 3.26 -25.53
C ASP A 255 2.09 4.49 -25.55
N THR A 256 1.56 5.65 -25.94
CA THR A 256 2.16 6.97 -25.73
C THR A 256 1.16 7.88 -25.03
N VAL A 257 1.47 8.25 -23.79
CA VAL A 257 0.64 9.13 -22.96
C VAL A 257 0.96 10.58 -23.28
N GLU A 258 -0.06 11.42 -23.38
CA GLU A 258 0.09 12.83 -23.72
C GLU A 258 -0.52 13.72 -22.63
N ALA A 259 0.06 14.90 -22.39
CA ALA A 259 -0.44 15.93 -21.49
C ALA A 259 -0.13 17.33 -22.03
N ASN A 260 -0.93 18.30 -21.60
CA ASN A 260 -0.78 19.73 -21.89
C ASN A 260 -0.53 20.50 -20.60
N ASP A 261 0.23 21.59 -20.68
CA ASP A 261 0.53 22.47 -19.56
C ASP A 261 0.97 21.67 -18.31
N TYR A 262 0.52 22.08 -17.13
CA TYR A 262 0.72 21.37 -15.86
C TYR A 262 -0.27 20.21 -15.61
N THR A 263 -0.86 19.63 -16.65
CA THR A 263 -1.82 18.53 -16.46
C THR A 263 -1.10 17.27 -15.96
N ARG A 264 -1.38 16.89 -14.71
CA ARG A 264 -0.85 15.68 -14.07
C ARG A 264 -1.16 14.43 -14.90
N ILE A 265 -0.14 13.63 -15.15
CA ILE A 265 -0.28 12.29 -15.73
C ILE A 265 -0.45 11.30 -14.59
N ASP A 266 -1.64 10.72 -14.48
CA ASP A 266 -1.94 9.59 -13.59
C ASP A 266 -2.97 8.71 -14.29
N THR A 267 -2.48 7.82 -15.14
CA THR A 267 -3.32 7.01 -16.02
C THR A 267 -2.91 5.55 -15.98
N THR A 268 -3.86 4.65 -16.25
CA THR A 268 -3.65 3.21 -16.33
C THR A 268 -3.95 2.74 -17.75
N ILE A 269 -2.98 2.08 -18.35
CA ILE A 269 -3.01 1.61 -19.73
C ILE A 269 -3.10 0.09 -19.71
N SER A 270 -4.07 -0.45 -20.44
CA SER A 270 -4.26 -1.89 -20.60
C SER A 270 -3.51 -2.38 -21.84
N PHE A 271 -2.83 -3.51 -21.73
CA PHE A 271 -2.14 -4.15 -22.86
C PHE A 271 -2.25 -5.68 -22.78
N PRO A 272 -2.09 -6.42 -23.90
CA PRO A 272 -2.13 -7.88 -23.89
C PRO A 272 -1.10 -8.49 -22.93
N ALA A 273 -1.53 -9.38 -22.03
CA ALA A 273 -0.65 -9.95 -21.00
C ALA A 273 0.50 -10.77 -21.60
N ASN A 274 0.34 -11.29 -22.81
CA ASN A 274 1.37 -12.04 -23.56
C ASN A 274 2.56 -11.17 -24.03
N ILE A 275 2.52 -9.84 -23.85
CA ILE A 275 3.70 -8.97 -24.01
C ILE A 275 4.69 -9.21 -22.86
N LEU A 276 4.21 -9.62 -21.68
CA LEU A 276 5.06 -10.04 -20.56
C LEU A 276 5.55 -11.47 -20.76
N VAL A 277 6.69 -11.78 -20.16
CA VAL A 277 7.24 -13.13 -20.07
C VAL A 277 7.38 -13.54 -18.62
N ASN A 278 7.27 -14.85 -18.33
CA ASN A 278 7.70 -15.36 -17.03
C ASN A 278 9.21 -15.17 -16.90
N GLY A 279 9.66 -14.55 -15.81
CA GLY A 279 11.03 -14.15 -15.60
C GLY A 279 11.24 -12.65 -15.78
N ASN A 280 12.43 -12.28 -16.25
CA ASN A 280 12.83 -10.88 -16.35
C ASN A 280 12.19 -10.18 -17.54
N ASN A 281 11.58 -9.03 -17.29
CA ASN A 281 10.98 -8.15 -18.28
C ASN A 281 11.69 -6.79 -18.25
N ASN A 282 11.70 -6.08 -19.37
CA ASN A 282 12.30 -4.74 -19.46
C ASN A 282 11.24 -3.70 -19.83
N ILE A 283 11.34 -2.52 -19.24
CA ILE A 283 10.54 -1.35 -19.59
C ILE A 283 11.45 -0.20 -20.02
N TYR A 284 11.00 0.52 -21.04
CA TYR A 284 11.56 1.79 -21.49
C TYR A 284 10.47 2.84 -21.43
N ILE A 285 10.75 3.93 -20.74
CA ILE A 285 9.86 5.07 -20.58
C ILE A 285 10.60 6.26 -21.16
N ARG A 286 10.18 6.67 -22.36
CA ARG A 286 10.87 7.71 -23.12
C ARG A 286 10.03 8.97 -23.19
N TYR A 287 10.63 10.09 -22.87
CA TYR A 287 10.01 11.39 -23.07
C TYR A 287 10.19 11.86 -24.52
N LEU A 288 9.09 12.21 -25.17
CA LEU A 288 9.04 12.72 -26.54
C LEU A 288 8.56 14.17 -26.52
N SER A 289 9.49 15.11 -26.36
CA SER A 289 9.16 16.54 -26.44
C SER A 289 8.94 16.99 -27.90
N PRO A 290 8.21 18.10 -28.15
CA PRO A 290 8.11 18.71 -29.46
C PRO A 290 9.48 18.98 -30.09
N SER A 291 9.55 18.81 -31.41
CA SER A 291 10.77 19.09 -32.17
C SER A 291 11.13 20.58 -32.05
N ASN A 292 12.37 20.88 -31.65
CA ASN A 292 12.92 22.23 -31.42
C ASN A 292 12.44 22.96 -30.16
N ALA A 293 11.65 22.34 -29.29
CA ALA A 293 11.32 22.94 -28.00
C ALA A 293 12.58 22.99 -27.11
N THR A 294 12.94 24.18 -26.61
CA THR A 294 13.96 24.36 -25.57
C THR A 294 13.26 24.47 -24.22
N GLU A 295 13.87 23.96 -23.16
CA GLU A 295 13.40 24.17 -21.77
C GLU A 295 12.01 23.62 -21.44
N VAL A 296 11.56 22.59 -22.15
CA VAL A 296 10.38 21.81 -21.76
C VAL A 296 10.83 20.63 -20.88
N TYR A 297 10.21 20.50 -19.73
CA TYR A 297 10.55 19.57 -18.65
C TYR A 297 9.32 18.80 -18.16
N LEU A 298 9.54 17.56 -17.73
CA LEU A 298 8.54 16.74 -17.08
C LEU A 298 9.18 15.94 -15.95
N ASN A 299 8.60 15.99 -14.76
CA ASN A 299 9.03 15.15 -13.65
C ASN A 299 8.29 13.81 -13.71
N TYR A 300 9.02 12.75 -14.03
CA TYR A 300 8.49 11.39 -14.00
C TYR A 300 8.62 10.80 -12.59
N ASN A 301 7.53 10.23 -12.07
CA ASN A 301 7.52 9.67 -10.73
C ASN A 301 7.69 8.14 -10.73
N TYR A 302 6.62 7.39 -11.01
CA TYR A 302 6.61 5.94 -10.87
C TYR A 302 5.83 5.24 -11.99
N TYR A 303 6.05 3.92 -12.10
CA TYR A 303 5.09 3.03 -12.74
C TYR A 303 4.70 1.86 -11.84
N ARG A 304 3.53 1.30 -12.13
CA ARG A 304 3.06 0.07 -11.51
C ARG A 304 2.49 -0.88 -12.56
N ILE A 305 3.08 -2.06 -12.68
CA ILE A 305 2.59 -3.14 -13.54
C ILE A 305 1.64 -4.00 -12.73
N THR A 306 0.45 -4.27 -13.27
CA THR A 306 -0.51 -5.23 -12.71
C THR A 306 -0.78 -6.33 -13.72
N TYR A 307 -0.66 -7.58 -13.31
CA TYR A 307 -0.86 -8.74 -14.18
C TYR A 307 -1.54 -9.89 -13.43
N ASN A 308 -2.15 -10.81 -14.18
CA ASN A 308 -2.74 -12.00 -13.60
C ASN A 308 -1.67 -13.07 -13.34
N THR A 309 -1.62 -13.57 -12.12
CA THR A 309 -0.74 -14.67 -11.68
C THR A 309 -1.57 -15.86 -11.23
N ALA A 310 -1.12 -17.09 -11.54
CA ALA A 310 -1.82 -18.31 -11.16
C ALA A 310 -1.84 -18.53 -9.64
N PHE A 311 -2.84 -19.26 -9.13
CA PHE A 311 -2.87 -19.71 -7.73
C PHE A 311 -1.80 -20.76 -7.46
N SER A 312 -0.59 -20.30 -7.14
CA SER A 312 0.57 -21.13 -6.85
C SER A 312 1.44 -20.48 -5.79
N PHE A 313 1.99 -21.31 -4.90
CA PHE A 313 3.02 -20.87 -3.97
C PHE A 313 4.27 -20.38 -4.74
N ILE A 314 4.85 -19.29 -4.25
CA ILE A 314 6.14 -18.74 -4.67
C ILE A 314 6.94 -18.53 -3.38
N ASN A 315 8.14 -19.12 -3.29
CA ASN A 315 8.99 -19.04 -2.10
C ASN A 315 8.24 -19.40 -0.80
N ASN A 316 7.45 -20.49 -0.83
CA ASN A 316 6.61 -20.98 0.27
C ASN A 316 5.52 -20.01 0.77
N LYS A 317 5.21 -18.95 0.01
CA LYS A 317 4.14 -18.00 0.34
C LYS A 317 3.17 -17.86 -0.83
N PHE A 318 1.91 -17.59 -0.50
CA PHE A 318 0.90 -17.21 -1.48
C PHE A 318 -0.11 -16.30 -0.78
N SER A 319 -0.39 -15.15 -1.39
CA SER A 319 -1.43 -14.23 -0.94
C SER A 319 -2.22 -13.74 -2.14
N PHE A 320 -3.50 -13.48 -1.93
CA PHE A 320 -4.38 -12.96 -2.96
C PHE A 320 -5.50 -12.18 -2.30
N ASN A 321 -6.03 -11.21 -3.03
CA ASN A 321 -7.26 -10.52 -2.67
C ASN A 321 -8.36 -10.97 -3.62
N LEU A 322 -9.53 -11.24 -3.05
CA LEU A 322 -10.73 -11.50 -3.82
C LEU A 322 -11.37 -10.16 -4.15
N THR A 323 -11.58 -9.92 -5.45
CA THR A 323 -12.33 -8.76 -5.91
C THR A 323 -13.82 -9.09 -5.96
N GLY A 324 -14.66 -8.24 -5.38
CA GLY A 324 -16.11 -8.37 -5.40
C GLY A 324 -16.70 -8.94 -4.10
N SER A 325 -18.03 -8.99 -4.04
CA SER A 325 -18.79 -9.46 -2.89
C SER A 325 -19.39 -10.84 -3.15
N ASP A 326 -18.57 -11.89 -3.15
CA ASP A 326 -19.07 -13.28 -3.06
C ASP A 326 -19.05 -13.72 -1.59
N SER A 327 -20.23 -13.86 -0.99
CA SER A 327 -20.40 -14.41 0.36
C SER A 327 -20.56 -15.93 0.38
N THR A 328 -20.54 -16.58 -0.78
CA THR A 328 -20.67 -18.02 -0.91
C THR A 328 -19.38 -18.69 -0.43
N LEU A 329 -19.51 -19.77 0.35
CA LEU A 329 -18.37 -20.60 0.71
C LEU A 329 -17.86 -21.36 -0.53
N ARG A 330 -16.60 -21.11 -0.91
CA ARG A 330 -15.94 -21.69 -2.08
C ARG A 330 -14.66 -22.42 -1.69
N GLN A 331 -14.29 -23.41 -2.51
CA GLN A 331 -13.01 -24.11 -2.43
C GLN A 331 -12.00 -23.48 -3.38
N PHE A 332 -10.82 -23.16 -2.87
CA PHE A 332 -9.68 -22.71 -3.67
C PHE A 332 -8.72 -23.87 -3.93
N LYS A 333 -8.21 -23.95 -5.16
CA LYS A 333 -7.15 -24.89 -5.52
C LYS A 333 -5.86 -24.11 -5.73
N ILE A 334 -4.92 -24.29 -4.82
CA ILE A 334 -3.59 -23.67 -4.86
C ILE A 334 -2.58 -24.77 -5.19
N SER A 335 -1.73 -24.51 -6.17
CA SER A 335 -0.71 -25.45 -6.64
C SER A 335 0.65 -25.20 -5.98
N SER A 336 1.57 -26.16 -6.12
CA SER A 336 2.97 -26.05 -5.69
C SER A 336 3.20 -25.91 -4.17
N ALA A 337 2.24 -26.37 -3.36
CA ALA A 337 2.47 -26.51 -1.92
C ALA A 337 3.45 -27.65 -1.64
N SER A 338 4.43 -27.44 -0.75
CA SER A 338 5.30 -28.53 -0.31
C SER A 338 4.51 -29.51 0.54
N VAL A 339 4.61 -30.81 0.23
CA VAL A 339 3.98 -31.89 1.01
C VAL A 339 4.66 -32.13 2.35
N SER A 340 5.88 -31.62 2.56
CA SER A 340 6.67 -31.87 3.77
C SER A 340 6.40 -30.88 4.90
N ASN A 341 5.72 -29.77 4.63
CA ASN A 341 5.57 -28.66 5.57
C ASN A 341 4.09 -28.41 5.90
N PRO A 342 3.75 -28.12 7.16
CA PRO A 342 2.40 -27.68 7.50
C PRO A 342 2.05 -26.38 6.76
N VAL A 343 0.84 -26.32 6.20
CA VAL A 343 0.32 -25.13 5.53
C VAL A 343 -0.56 -24.36 6.50
N TYR A 344 -0.21 -23.11 6.76
CA TYR A 344 -1.01 -22.20 7.57
C TYR A 344 -1.76 -21.24 6.65
N ILE A 345 -3.08 -21.22 6.78
CA ILE A 345 -3.96 -20.44 5.92
C ILE A 345 -4.72 -19.44 6.78
N TYR A 346 -4.67 -18.18 6.40
CA TYR A 346 -5.26 -17.07 7.15
C TYR A 346 -6.17 -16.23 6.25
N ASP A 347 -7.36 -15.94 6.75
CA ASP A 347 -8.16 -14.81 6.28
C ASP A 347 -7.90 -13.65 7.22
N VAL A 348 -6.99 -12.77 6.79
CA VAL A 348 -6.47 -11.65 7.58
C VAL A 348 -7.49 -10.53 7.75
N ASN A 349 -8.48 -10.44 6.85
CA ASN A 349 -9.52 -9.40 6.92
C ASN A 349 -10.61 -9.77 7.93
N ASN A 350 -10.91 -11.07 8.06
CA ASN A 350 -11.91 -11.57 9.01
C ASN A 350 -11.30 -12.17 10.28
N PHE A 351 -9.97 -12.10 10.43
CA PHE A 351 -9.21 -12.66 11.56
C PHE A 351 -9.53 -14.15 11.79
N ARG A 352 -9.40 -14.97 10.73
CA ARG A 352 -9.65 -16.41 10.78
C ARG A 352 -8.41 -17.21 10.41
N LYS A 353 -8.13 -18.27 11.19
CA LYS A 353 -7.22 -19.35 10.80
C LYS A 353 -8.04 -20.44 10.14
N ILE A 354 -7.80 -20.72 8.88
CA ILE A 354 -8.50 -21.76 8.12
C ILE A 354 -7.85 -23.10 8.43
N GLN A 355 -8.65 -24.08 8.84
CA GLN A 355 -8.24 -25.47 8.99
C GLN A 355 -8.47 -26.19 7.67
N ASN A 356 -7.39 -26.72 7.10
CA ASN A 356 -7.39 -27.45 5.82
C ASN A 356 -7.72 -28.93 5.98
#